data_AF-A0A837KXL9-F1
#
_entry.id   AF-A0A837KXL9-F1
#
_cell.length_a   1.000
_cell.length_b   1.000
_cell.length_c   1.000
_cell.angle_alpha   90.00
_cell.angle_beta   90.00
_cell.angle_gamma   90.00
#
_symmetry.space_group_name_H-M   'P 1'
#
loop_
_entity.id
_entity.type
_entity.pdbx_description
1 polymer ?
#
loop_
_entity_poly.entity_id
_entity_poly.type
_entity_poly.pdbx_seq_one_letter_code
_entity_poly.pdbx_strand_id
1 'polypeptide(L)'
;MFSLFVYNSVTSSSHKPWMNILKNSTAYVIEQDRTVNQEFDTIKKQLVLYFSVQDVDGEYPIDVLMIAKYLERIGDHTVNIAKWVLFSITGNLDGEA
;
A
#
# COMPACT_ATOMS: atom_id res chain seq x y z
N MET A 1 10.01 -32.64 1.32
CA MET A 1 9.42 -33.15 0.06
C MET A 1 8.10 -32.48 -0.30
N PHE A 2 7.17 -32.24 0.64
CA PHE A 2 5.88 -31.58 0.34
C PHE A 2 5.99 -30.15 -0.19
N SER A 3 6.93 -29.33 0.30
CA SER A 3 7.09 -27.93 -0.14
C SER A 3 7.62 -27.79 -1.58
N LEU A 4 8.46 -28.72 -2.04
CA LEU A 4 9.03 -28.69 -3.39
C LEU A 4 8.02 -29.11 -4.47
N PHE A 5 7.01 -29.92 -4.11
CA PHE A 5 5.96 -30.38 -5.04
C PHE A 5 4.93 -29.27 -5.31
N VAL A 6 4.55 -28.50 -4.28
CA VAL A 6 3.69 -27.31 -4.45
C VAL A 6 4.44 -26.23 -5.25
N TYR A 7 5.71 -25.98 -4.93
CA TYR A 7 6.52 -25.01 -5.67
C TYR A 7 6.68 -25.37 -7.16
N ASN A 8 6.99 -26.63 -7.49
CA ASN A 8 7.15 -27.07 -8.88
C ASN A 8 5.82 -27.18 -9.65
N SER A 9 4.69 -27.44 -8.98
CA SER A 9 3.37 -27.47 -9.63
C SER A 9 2.85 -26.07 -9.96
N VAL A 10 3.06 -25.10 -9.06
CA VAL A 10 2.64 -23.68 -9.22
C VAL A 10 3.53 -22.90 -10.20
N THR A 11 4.80 -23.27 -10.37
CA THR A 11 5.73 -22.59 -11.31
C THR A 11 5.77 -23.20 -12.72
N SER A 12 4.92 -24.20 -12.99
CA SER A 12 4.76 -24.78 -14.32
C SER A 12 4.34 -23.74 -15.37
N SER A 13 4.70 -23.95 -16.63
CA SER A 13 4.48 -23.00 -17.74
C SER A 13 3.04 -22.53 -17.90
N SER A 14 2.06 -23.34 -17.49
CA SER A 14 0.62 -23.04 -17.53
C SER A 14 0.15 -22.02 -16.47
N HIS A 15 0.90 -21.83 -15.38
CA HIS A 15 0.51 -20.95 -14.27
C HIS A 15 1.16 -19.56 -14.32
N LYS A 16 2.12 -19.35 -15.23
CA LYS A 16 2.78 -18.05 -15.47
C LYS A 16 1.82 -16.87 -15.75
N PRO A 17 0.69 -17.03 -16.48
CA PRO A 17 -0.24 -15.93 -16.72
C PRO A 17 -0.85 -15.38 -15.42
N TRP A 18 -1.34 -16.24 -14.54
CA TRP A 18 -1.94 -15.85 -13.26
C TRP A 18 -0.92 -15.19 -12.32
N MET A 19 0.30 -15.71 -12.31
CA MET A 19 1.41 -15.11 -11.55
C MET A 19 1.70 -13.68 -12.02
N ASN A 20 1.71 -13.44 -13.33
CA ASN A 20 1.92 -12.10 -13.87
C ASN A 20 0.77 -11.16 -13.52
N ILE A 21 -0.47 -11.63 -13.54
CA ILE A 21 -1.64 -10.84 -13.12
C ILE A 21 -1.48 -10.40 -11.67
N LEU A 22 -1.14 -11.32 -10.76
CA LEU A 22 -0.97 -11.00 -9.35
C LEU A 22 0.18 -10.01 -9.11
N LYS A 23 1.33 -10.22 -9.76
CA LYS A 23 2.45 -9.27 -9.68
C LYS A 23 2.07 -7.87 -10.16
N ASN A 24 1.36 -7.79 -11.29
CA ASN A 24 0.89 -6.52 -11.83
C ASN A 24 -0.14 -5.86 -10.89
N SER A 25 -1.05 -6.63 -10.30
CA SER A 25 -2.02 -6.12 -9.32
C SER A 25 -1.34 -5.61 -8.05
N THR A 26 -0.35 -6.34 -7.50
CA THR A 26 0.42 -5.88 -6.33
C THR A 26 1.19 -4.59 -6.65
N ALA A 27 1.85 -4.52 -7.82
CA ALA A 27 2.53 -3.31 -8.27
C ALA A 27 1.57 -2.13 -8.44
N TYR A 28 0.37 -2.38 -8.99
CA TYR A 28 -0.68 -1.37 -9.12
C TYR A 28 -1.11 -0.81 -7.76
N VAL A 29 -1.38 -1.68 -6.78
CA VAL A 29 -1.76 -1.25 -5.42
C VAL A 29 -0.67 -0.39 -4.78
N ILE A 30 0.60 -0.78 -4.91
CA ILE A 30 1.75 -0.01 -4.41
C ILE A 30 1.80 1.38 -5.07
N GLU A 31 1.55 1.47 -6.37
CA GLU A 31 1.53 2.75 -7.07
C GLU A 31 0.37 3.65 -6.62
N GLN A 32 -0.82 3.06 -6.40
CA GLN A 32 -1.97 3.83 -5.89
C GLN A 32 -1.72 4.34 -4.46
N ASP A 33 -1.09 3.53 -3.62
CA ASP A 33 -0.71 3.93 -2.26
C ASP A 33 0.26 5.12 -2.26
N ARG A 34 1.17 5.19 -3.24
CA ARG A 34 2.04 6.36 -3.42
C ARG A 34 1.23 7.65 -3.60
N THR A 35 0.13 7.61 -4.36
CA THR A 35 -0.75 8.77 -4.53
C THR A 35 -1.39 9.18 -3.20
N VAL A 36 -1.91 8.22 -2.41
CA VAL A 36 -2.51 8.50 -1.10
C VAL A 36 -1.48 9.14 -0.15
N ASN A 37 -0.25 8.62 -0.13
CA ASN A 37 0.85 9.18 0.65
C ASN A 37 1.19 10.63 0.24
N GLN A 38 1.23 10.91 -1.07
CA GLN A 38 1.47 12.26 -1.59
C GLN A 38 0.35 13.24 -1.22
N GLU A 39 -0.90 12.80 -1.25
CA GLU A 39 -2.04 13.63 -0.84
C GLU A 39 -2.02 13.90 0.67
N PHE A 40 -1.67 12.91 1.50
CA PHE A 40 -1.46 13.11 2.93
C PHE A 40 -0.37 14.16 3.22
N ASP A 41 0.75 14.10 2.49
CA ASP A 41 1.81 15.12 2.58
C ASP A 41 1.34 16.51 2.15
N THR A 42 0.50 16.58 1.13
CA THR A 42 -0.07 17.83 0.63
C THR A 42 -1.01 18.44 1.67
N ILE A 43 -1.91 17.65 2.25
CA ILE A 43 -2.82 18.07 3.32
C ILE A 43 -2.02 18.59 4.52
N LYS A 44 -0.99 17.87 4.98
CA LYS A 44 -0.12 18.34 6.07
C LYS A 44 0.49 19.71 5.78
N LYS A 45 1.02 19.93 4.57
CA LYS A 45 1.61 21.23 4.19
C LYS A 45 0.57 22.34 4.18
N GLN A 46 -0.62 22.08 3.66
CA GLN A 46 -1.71 23.05 3.65
C GLN A 46 -2.16 23.40 5.07
N LEU A 47 -2.25 22.42 5.97
CA LEU A 47 -2.62 22.65 7.36
C LEU A 47 -1.55 23.46 8.11
N VAL A 48 -0.27 23.20 7.88
CA VAL A 48 0.82 24.01 8.46
C VAL A 48 0.70 25.48 8.02
N LEU A 49 0.39 25.74 6.75
CA LEU A 49 0.14 27.10 6.26
C LEU A 49 -1.11 27.71 6.89
N TYR A 50 -2.19 26.93 7.03
CA TYR A 50 -3.42 27.36 7.67
C TYR A 50 -3.19 27.80 9.12
N PHE A 51 -2.45 27.02 9.90
CA PHE A 51 -2.08 27.35 11.28
C PHE A 51 -1.07 28.49 11.42
N SER A 52 -0.38 28.88 10.35
CA SER A 52 0.59 29.98 10.38
C SER A 52 -0.06 31.37 10.38
N VAL A 53 -1.38 31.45 10.14
CA VAL A 53 -2.18 32.67 10.23
C VAL A 53 -2.62 32.89 11.69
N GLN A 54 -2.71 34.14 12.17
CA GLN A 54 -3.14 34.41 13.55
C GLN A 54 -4.65 34.21 13.72
N ASP A 55 -5.05 33.65 14.88
CA ASP A 55 -6.43 33.51 15.39
C ASP A 55 -7.33 32.50 14.64
N VAL A 56 -6.82 31.28 14.44
CA VAL A 56 -7.52 30.23 13.68
C VAL A 56 -7.99 29.10 14.59
N ASP A 57 -9.27 28.72 14.46
CA ASP A 57 -9.83 27.54 15.13
C ASP A 57 -9.22 26.24 14.57
N GLY A 58 -8.58 25.48 15.45
CA GLY A 58 -7.81 24.30 15.08
C GLY A 58 -8.55 22.98 15.13
N GLU A 59 -9.78 22.94 15.64
CA GLU A 59 -10.52 21.69 15.84
C GLU A 59 -10.81 20.99 14.49
N TYR A 60 -11.45 21.71 13.57
CA TYR A 60 -11.79 21.17 12.25
C TYR A 60 -10.56 20.74 11.40
N PRO A 61 -9.48 21.55 11.29
CA PRO A 61 -8.24 21.12 10.62
C PRO A 61 -7.61 19.84 11.18
N ILE A 62 -7.68 19.64 12.50
CA ILE A 62 -7.16 18.44 13.16
C ILE A 62 -8.00 17.22 12.76
N ASP A 63 -9.32 17.34 12.72
CA ASP A 63 -10.19 16.25 12.24
C ASP A 63 -9.88 15.87 10.79
N VAL A 64 -9.66 16.85 9.93
CA VAL A 64 -9.24 16.62 8.53
C VAL A 64 -7.89 15.90 8.48
N LEU A 65 -6.92 16.30 9.30
CA LEU A 65 -5.63 15.63 9.39
C LEU A 65 -5.78 14.16 9.82
N MET A 66 -6.64 13.90 10.79
CA MET A 66 -6.89 12.55 11.30
C MET A 66 -7.55 11.66 10.24
N ILE A 67 -8.56 12.17 9.51
CA ILE A 67 -9.19 11.47 8.39
C ILE A 67 -8.13 11.13 7.33
N ALA A 68 -7.33 12.11 6.92
CA ALA A 68 -6.27 11.91 5.94
C ALA A 68 -5.25 10.85 6.39
N LYS A 69 -4.89 10.85 7.68
CA LYS A 69 -4.00 9.84 8.25
C LYS A 69 -4.63 8.44 8.23
N TYR A 70 -5.92 8.31 8.52
CA TYR A 70 -6.59 7.01 8.46
C TYR A 70 -6.65 6.47 7.03
N LEU A 71 -6.83 7.33 6.02
CA LEU A 71 -6.77 6.92 4.62
C LEU A 71 -5.38 6.39 4.23
N GLU A 72 -4.30 7.07 4.65
CA GLU A 72 -2.93 6.60 4.44
C GLU A 72 -2.70 5.21 5.07
N ARG A 73 -3.14 4.99 6.31
CA ARG A 73 -2.99 3.69 6.97
C ARG A 73 -3.78 2.57 6.28
N ILE A 74 -4.95 2.88 5.70
CA ILE A 74 -5.71 1.92 4.91
C ILE A 74 -4.92 1.54 3.65
N GLY A 75 -4.27 2.51 3.01
CA GLY A 75 -3.34 2.28 1.89
C GLY A 75 -2.21 1.30 2.26
N ASP A 76 -1.48 1.60 3.33
CA ASP A 76 -0.40 0.76 3.85
C ASP A 76 -0.87 -0.68 4.13
N HIS A 77 -2.03 -0.84 4.76
CA HIS A 77 -2.60 -2.16 5.04
C HIS A 77 -2.97 -2.89 3.76
N THR A 78 -3.47 -2.19 2.75
CA THR A 78 -3.79 -2.78 1.44
C THR A 78 -2.52 -3.26 0.73
N VAL A 79 -1.44 -2.48 0.76
CA VAL A 79 -0.12 -2.88 0.24
C VAL A 79 0.39 -4.14 0.94
N ASN A 80 0.29 -4.17 2.28
CA ASN A 80 0.72 -5.32 3.05
C ASN A 80 -0.07 -6.58 2.63
N ILE A 81 -1.40 -6.50 2.56
CA ILE A 81 -2.24 -7.62 2.12
C ILE A 81 -1.84 -8.09 0.71
N ALA A 82 -1.64 -7.18 -0.24
CA ALA A 82 -1.23 -7.53 -1.60
C ALA A 82 0.13 -8.24 -1.66
N LYS A 83 1.08 -7.84 -0.79
CA LYS A 83 2.37 -8.52 -0.63
C LYS A 83 2.23 -9.91 0.00
N TRP A 84 1.39 -10.05 1.03
CA TRP A 84 1.13 -11.34 1.68
C TRP A 84 0.47 -12.35 0.72
N VAL A 85 -0.46 -11.89 -0.12
CA VAL A 85 -1.05 -12.74 -1.17
C VAL A 85 0.01 -13.22 -2.15
N LEU A 86 0.88 -12.32 -2.63
CA LEU A 86 1.98 -12.69 -3.52
C LEU A 86 2.92 -13.71 -2.84
N PHE A 87 3.32 -13.45 -1.60
CA PHE A 87 4.17 -14.35 -0.80
C PHE A 87 3.56 -15.74 -0.62
N SER A 88 2.24 -15.83 -0.38
CA SER A 88 1.56 -17.11 -0.17
C SER A 88 1.67 -18.06 -1.38
N ILE A 89 1.99 -17.52 -2.56
CA ILE A 89 2.10 -18.25 -3.82
C ILE A 89 3.56 -18.42 -4.23
N THR A 90 4.39 -17.37 -4.08
CA THR A 90 5.80 -17.39 -4.49
C THR A 90 6.72 -18.03 -3.46
N GLY A 91 6.35 -18.00 -2.18
CA GLY A 91 7.23 -18.33 -1.05
C GLY A 91 8.33 -17.29 -0.80
N ASN A 92 8.36 -16.19 -1.55
CA ASN A 92 9.36 -15.12 -1.45
C ASN A 92 8.69 -13.78 -1.16
N LEU A 93 9.13 -13.11 -0.09
CA LEU A 93 8.76 -11.74 0.21
C LEU A 93 9.65 -10.83 -0.63
N ASP A 94 9.15 -10.39 -1.79
CA ASP A 94 9.83 -9.36 -2.56
C ASP A 94 9.61 -8.01 -1.84
N GLY A 95 10.62 -7.48 -1.15
CA GLY A 95 10.54 -6.13 -0.57
C GLY A 95 11.31 -5.78 0.71
N GLU A 96 12.12 -6.69 1.29
CA GLU A 96 13.07 -6.31 2.35
C GLU A 96 14.47 -6.88 2.09
N ALA A 97 15.35 -6.02 1.57
CA ALA A 97 16.79 -5.99 1.79
C ALA A 97 17.22 -4.51 1.82
#